data_AF-A0A1F6C4P2-F1
#
_entry.id   AF-A0A1F6C4P2-F1
#
_cell.length_a   1.000
_cell.length_b   1.000
_cell.length_c   1.000
_cell.angle_alpha   90.00
_cell.angle_beta   90.00
_cell.angle_gamma   90.00
#
_symmetry.space_group_name_H-M   'P 1'
#
loop_
_entity.id
_entity.type
_entity.pdbx_description
1 polymer ?
#
loop_
_entity_poly.entity_id
_entity_poly.type
_entity_poly.pdbx_seq_one_letter_code
_entity_poly.pdbx_strand_id
1 'polypeptide(L)'
;MQRSHAFTPYRLALLAGTLLYTVGFSVWFVISGDGEFIWYLLQFFIFILIACAVLWHVPDFPNPLLTLLVFVGGMHMAGGGVPVGDTILYGVRLFTFYDGGQPDLYILKYDQLVHLLGFGVAALAFRYFLMRSAPSLRALPRAFFAILAAVGLSVVNEISELIAILLFERTNVGGYYNLILDLAFNFIGAILAIAIVETVERLKKRP
;
A
#
# COMPACT_ATOMS: atom_id res chain seq x y z
N MET A 1 -32.44 -0.79 -4.77
CA MET A 1 -31.37 -1.41 -5.58
C MET A 1 -30.93 -0.39 -6.64
N GLN A 2 -29.97 0.47 -6.32
CA GLN A 2 -29.48 1.53 -7.23
C GLN A 2 -28.01 1.21 -7.55
N ARG A 3 -27.80 0.31 -8.53
CA ARG A 3 -26.49 -0.22 -8.96
C ARG A 3 -25.77 0.67 -9.99
N SER A 4 -26.01 1.98 -10.00
CA SER A 4 -25.59 2.85 -11.11
C SER A 4 -24.22 3.54 -10.97
N HIS A 5 -23.51 3.41 -9.85
CA HIS A 5 -22.24 4.12 -9.63
C HIS A 5 -20.97 3.26 -9.75
N ALA A 6 -21.09 1.93 -9.82
CA ALA A 6 -19.93 1.03 -9.84
C ALA A 6 -19.19 1.05 -11.20
N PHE A 7 -19.92 1.19 -12.31
CA PHE A 7 -19.40 1.00 -13.66
C PHE A 7 -19.32 2.32 -14.46
N THR A 8 -18.86 3.40 -13.83
CA THR A 8 -18.56 4.62 -14.59
C THR A 8 -17.36 4.36 -15.51
N PRO A 9 -17.25 5.04 -16.67
CA PRO A 9 -16.08 4.92 -17.55
C PRO A 9 -14.75 5.13 -16.80
N TYR A 10 -14.75 6.03 -15.82
CA TYR A 10 -13.61 6.27 -14.93
C TYR A 10 -13.23 5.04 -14.09
N ARG A 11 -14.20 4.42 -13.39
CA ARG A 11 -13.93 3.23 -12.55
C ARG A 11 -13.59 2.01 -13.40
N LEU A 12 -14.16 1.90 -14.60
CA LEU A 12 -13.78 0.88 -15.58
C LEU A 12 -12.34 1.06 -16.04
N ALA A 13 -11.90 2.29 -16.31
CA ALA A 13 -10.51 2.58 -16.66
C ALA A 13 -9.54 2.23 -15.51
N LEU A 14 -9.91 2.54 -14.26
CA LEU A 14 -9.14 2.15 -13.08
C LEU A 14 -9.03 0.63 -12.95
N LEU A 15 -10.15 -0.09 -13.10
CA LEU A 15 -10.18 -1.55 -13.07
C LEU A 15 -9.31 -2.14 -14.18
N ALA A 16 -9.43 -1.63 -15.41
CA ALA A 16 -8.62 -2.06 -16.54
C ALA A 16 -7.13 -1.83 -16.29
N GLY A 17 -6.75 -0.68 -15.72
CA GLY A 17 -5.38 -0.39 -15.32
C GLY A 17 -4.85 -1.36 -14.27
N THR A 18 -5.64 -1.64 -13.22
CA THR A 18 -5.30 -2.66 -12.21
C THR A 18 -5.10 -4.04 -12.82
N LEU A 19 -6.04 -4.48 -13.67
CA LEU A 19 -5.94 -5.76 -14.34
C LEU A 19 -4.71 -5.83 -15.25
N LEU A 20 -4.42 -4.75 -15.99
CA LEU A 20 -3.29 -4.69 -16.90
C LEU A 20 -1.96 -4.91 -16.18
N TYR A 21 -1.66 -4.13 -15.13
CA TYR A 21 -0.40 -4.33 -14.41
C TYR A 21 -0.41 -5.65 -13.63
N THR A 22 -1.54 -6.07 -13.06
CA THR A 22 -1.59 -7.30 -12.27
C THR A 22 -1.30 -8.50 -13.16
N VAL A 23 -1.97 -8.60 -14.32
CA VAL A 23 -1.73 -9.67 -15.29
C VAL A 23 -0.33 -9.57 -15.89
N GLY A 24 0.11 -8.38 -16.26
CA GLY A 24 1.45 -8.16 -16.82
C GLY A 24 2.57 -8.65 -15.90
N PHE A 25 2.56 -8.21 -14.63
CA PHE A 25 3.53 -8.67 -13.65
C PHE A 25 3.33 -10.14 -13.26
N SER A 26 2.09 -10.66 -13.20
CA SER A 26 1.85 -12.09 -12.96
C SER A 26 2.54 -12.96 -14.02
N VAL A 27 2.35 -12.63 -15.29
CA VAL A 27 2.96 -13.36 -16.42
C VAL A 27 4.48 -13.25 -16.34
N TRP A 28 5.00 -12.05 -16.08
CA TRP A 28 6.44 -11.84 -15.91
C TRP A 28 7.03 -12.72 -14.80
N PHE A 29 6.43 -12.74 -13.61
CA PHE A 29 6.91 -13.51 -12.47
C PHE A 29 6.88 -15.01 -12.72
N VAL A 30 5.82 -15.52 -13.34
CA VAL A 30 5.71 -16.94 -13.68
C VAL A 30 6.79 -17.34 -14.70
N ILE A 31 7.07 -16.49 -15.69
CA ILE A 31 8.13 -16.76 -16.69
C ILE A 31 9.53 -16.69 -16.07
N SER A 32 9.75 -15.77 -15.13
CA SER A 32 11.02 -15.63 -14.41
C SER A 32 11.34 -16.83 -13.51
N GLY A 33 10.33 -17.64 -13.15
CA GLY A 33 10.52 -18.90 -12.42
C GLY A 33 10.97 -18.74 -10.96
N ASP A 34 10.78 -17.56 -10.39
CA ASP A 34 11.25 -17.22 -9.05
C ASP A 34 10.14 -17.45 -8.01
N GLY A 35 10.37 -18.39 -7.11
CA GLY A 35 9.41 -18.78 -6.07
C GLY A 35 9.06 -17.66 -5.10
N GLU A 36 10.01 -16.75 -4.82
CA GLU A 36 9.79 -15.57 -3.99
C GLU A 36 8.70 -14.68 -4.61
N PHE A 37 8.80 -14.43 -5.91
CA PHE A 37 7.86 -13.57 -6.61
C PHE A 37 6.47 -14.19 -6.78
N ILE A 38 6.37 -15.52 -6.85
CA ILE A 38 5.07 -16.22 -6.82
C ILE A 38 4.37 -16.01 -5.47
N TRP A 39 5.12 -16.00 -4.37
CA TRP A 39 4.57 -15.71 -3.03
C TRP A 39 4.03 -14.28 -2.92
N TYR A 40 4.80 -13.28 -3.38
CA TYR A 40 4.32 -11.89 -3.39
C TYR A 40 3.10 -11.70 -4.29
N LEU A 41 3.05 -12.41 -5.43
CA LEU A 41 1.89 -12.39 -6.29
C LEU A 41 0.63 -12.93 -5.58
N LEU A 42 0.75 -14.04 -4.85
CA LEU A 42 -0.34 -14.59 -4.04
C LEU A 42 -0.81 -13.57 -2.99
N GLN A 43 0.12 -12.96 -2.25
CA GLN A 43 -0.19 -11.95 -1.24
C GLN A 43 -0.95 -10.76 -1.85
N PHE A 44 -0.49 -10.28 -3.00
CA PHE A 44 -1.12 -9.19 -3.72
C PHE A 44 -2.55 -9.53 -4.16
N PHE A 45 -2.76 -10.75 -4.69
CA PHE A 45 -4.10 -11.23 -5.04
C PHE A 45 -5.03 -11.30 -3.84
N ILE A 46 -4.56 -11.79 -2.69
CA ILE A 46 -5.36 -11.83 -1.46
C ILE A 46 -5.80 -10.42 -1.05
N PHE A 47 -4.89 -9.45 -1.07
CA PHE A 47 -5.23 -8.06 -0.74
C PHE A 47 -6.18 -7.42 -1.74
N ILE A 48 -6.02 -7.66 -3.05
CA ILE A 48 -6.98 -7.20 -4.06
C ILE A 48 -8.35 -7.81 -3.82
N LEU A 49 -8.44 -9.12 -3.56
CA LEU A 49 -9.71 -9.80 -3.33
C LEU A 49 -10.43 -9.23 -2.09
N ILE A 50 -9.69 -9.03 -0.99
CA ILE A 50 -10.23 -8.39 0.22
C ILE A 50 -10.68 -6.96 -0.09
N ALA A 51 -9.86 -6.17 -0.79
CA ALA A 51 -10.20 -4.80 -1.16
C ALA A 51 -11.47 -4.76 -2.04
N CYS A 52 -11.58 -5.62 -3.05
CA CYS A 52 -12.78 -5.75 -3.88
C CYS A 52 -14.01 -6.15 -3.05
N ALA A 53 -13.87 -7.12 -2.14
CA ALA A 53 -14.96 -7.56 -1.27
C ALA A 53 -15.44 -6.43 -0.34
N VAL A 54 -14.52 -5.66 0.26
CA VAL A 54 -14.86 -4.51 1.09
C VAL A 54 -15.53 -3.41 0.25
N LEU A 55 -14.92 -3.03 -0.88
CA LEU A 55 -15.42 -1.96 -1.75
C LEU A 55 -16.76 -2.29 -2.41
N TRP A 56 -17.06 -3.58 -2.61
CA TRP A 56 -18.39 -4.04 -3.06
C TRP A 56 -19.52 -3.55 -2.14
N HIS A 57 -19.25 -3.44 -0.85
CA HIS A 57 -20.21 -2.95 0.15
C HIS A 57 -20.20 -1.43 0.35
N VAL A 58 -19.33 -0.70 -0.37
CA VAL A 58 -19.12 0.75 -0.21
C VAL A 58 -19.18 1.43 -1.59
N PRO A 59 -20.35 1.48 -2.25
CA PRO A 59 -20.47 1.93 -3.63
C PRO A 59 -20.09 3.41 -3.83
N ASP A 60 -20.20 4.21 -2.77
CA ASP A 60 -19.87 5.64 -2.69
C ASP A 60 -18.38 5.92 -2.42
N PHE A 61 -17.51 4.90 -2.45
CA PHE A 61 -16.07 5.07 -2.20
C PHE A 61 -15.46 6.15 -3.12
N PRO A 62 -14.67 7.12 -2.60
CA PRO A 62 -14.29 8.29 -3.37
C PRO A 62 -13.35 7.93 -4.53
N ASN A 63 -13.68 8.42 -5.73
CA ASN A 63 -12.85 8.21 -6.92
C ASN A 63 -11.39 8.64 -6.75
N PRO A 64 -11.05 9.79 -6.12
CA PRO A 64 -9.65 10.15 -5.89
C PRO A 64 -8.91 9.13 -5.03
N LEU A 65 -9.56 8.60 -4.00
CA LEU A 65 -8.95 7.62 -3.11
C LEU A 65 -8.80 6.25 -3.79
N LEU A 66 -9.77 5.87 -4.64
CA LEU A 66 -9.65 4.68 -5.48
C LEU A 66 -8.47 4.80 -6.45
N THR A 67 -8.26 5.97 -7.05
CA THR A 67 -7.10 6.22 -7.92
C THR A 67 -5.79 6.10 -7.18
N LEU A 68 -5.71 6.65 -5.96
CA LEU A 68 -4.51 6.49 -5.14
C LEU A 68 -4.26 5.01 -4.82
N LEU A 69 -5.29 4.22 -4.46
CA LEU A 69 -5.16 2.78 -4.24
C LEU A 69 -4.63 2.03 -5.47
N VAL A 70 -5.17 2.34 -6.66
CA VAL A 70 -4.72 1.73 -7.92
C VAL A 70 -3.27 2.10 -8.22
N PHE A 71 -2.90 3.36 -7.99
CA PHE A 71 -1.55 3.87 -8.24
C PHE A 71 -0.52 3.24 -7.29
N VAL A 72 -0.77 3.21 -5.99
CA VAL A 72 0.16 2.58 -5.02
C VAL A 72 0.23 1.07 -5.22
N GLY A 73 -0.86 0.41 -5.62
CA GLY A 73 -0.84 -1.01 -6.00
C GLY A 73 0.06 -1.26 -7.22
N GLY A 74 0.00 -0.39 -8.22
CA GLY A 74 0.89 -0.46 -9.38
C GLY A 74 2.36 -0.22 -9.01
N MET A 75 2.64 0.77 -8.15
CA MET A 75 3.99 1.01 -7.61
C MET A 75 4.52 -0.21 -6.84
N HIS A 76 3.69 -0.84 -6.02
CA HIS A 76 4.06 -2.03 -5.25
C HIS A 76 4.43 -3.21 -6.16
N MET A 77 3.61 -3.49 -7.18
CA MET A 77 3.91 -4.54 -8.16
C MET A 77 5.19 -4.25 -8.95
N ALA A 78 5.41 -2.98 -9.33
CA ALA A 78 6.65 -2.58 -9.99
C ALA A 78 7.87 -2.68 -9.07
N GLY A 79 7.72 -2.32 -7.79
CA GLY A 79 8.76 -2.37 -6.77
C GLY A 79 9.34 -3.78 -6.62
N GLY A 80 8.45 -4.77 -6.49
CA GLY A 80 8.83 -6.17 -6.45
C GLY A 80 9.38 -6.67 -7.79
N GLY A 81 8.77 -6.28 -8.91
CA GLY A 81 8.98 -7.01 -10.17
C GLY A 81 9.91 -6.45 -11.21
N VAL A 82 10.30 -5.18 -11.13
CA VAL A 82 11.17 -4.56 -12.14
C VAL A 82 12.63 -4.71 -11.71
N PRO A 83 13.46 -5.48 -12.46
CA PRO A 83 14.89 -5.55 -12.19
C PRO A 83 15.57 -4.22 -12.51
N VAL A 84 16.48 -3.78 -11.63
CA VAL A 84 17.28 -2.56 -11.79
C VAL A 84 18.72 -2.86 -11.37
N GLY A 85 19.58 -3.10 -12.35
CA GLY A 85 20.97 -3.51 -12.10
C GLY A 85 21.01 -4.86 -11.36
N ASP A 86 21.69 -4.89 -10.22
CA ASP A 86 21.86 -6.09 -9.40
C ASP A 86 20.76 -6.27 -8.34
N THR A 87 19.69 -5.48 -8.41
CA THR A 87 18.55 -5.52 -7.49
C THR A 87 17.24 -5.39 -8.24
N ILE A 88 16.13 -5.31 -7.51
CA ILE A 88 14.81 -4.93 -8.00
C ILE A 88 14.53 -3.47 -7.66
N LEU A 89 13.45 -2.92 -8.22
CA LEU A 89 13.09 -1.53 -8.02
C LEU A 89 12.99 -1.17 -6.53
N TYR A 90 12.52 -2.07 -5.66
CA TYR A 90 12.55 -1.87 -4.21
C TYR A 90 13.93 -1.61 -3.60
N GLY A 91 14.98 -2.24 -4.12
CA GLY A 91 16.34 -2.03 -3.66
C GLY A 91 16.96 -0.72 -4.11
N VAL A 92 16.31 0.03 -5.01
CA VAL A 92 16.84 1.30 -5.52
C VAL A 92 16.91 2.34 -4.41
N ARG A 93 18.14 2.76 -4.12
CA ARG A 93 18.47 3.80 -3.15
C ARG A 93 18.10 5.18 -3.71
N LEU A 94 17.08 5.83 -3.12
CA LEU A 94 16.56 7.09 -3.64
C LEU A 94 17.33 8.30 -3.12
N PHE A 95 17.60 8.33 -1.81
CA PHE A 95 18.33 9.42 -1.16
C PHE A 95 19.07 8.88 0.04
N THR A 96 20.30 9.35 0.29
CA THR A 96 21.13 8.85 1.39
C THR A 96 20.92 9.71 2.64
N PHE A 97 19.92 9.38 3.46
CA PHE A 97 19.84 9.95 4.81
C PHE A 97 20.84 9.28 5.77
N TYR A 98 21.00 7.97 5.65
CA TYR A 98 21.90 7.15 6.45
C TYR A 98 22.20 5.85 5.72
N ASP A 99 23.46 5.43 5.72
CA ASP A 99 23.93 4.13 5.25
C ASP A 99 24.70 3.47 6.40
N GLY A 100 24.15 2.39 6.94
CA GLY A 100 24.73 1.67 8.07
C GLY A 100 25.78 0.65 7.69
N GLY A 101 26.12 0.51 6.40
CA GLY A 101 27.08 -0.46 5.88
C GLY A 101 26.61 -1.93 5.94
N GLN A 102 25.40 -2.18 6.44
CA GLN A 102 24.73 -3.48 6.39
C GLN A 102 23.85 -3.55 5.13
N PRO A 103 23.67 -4.74 4.51
CA PRO A 103 22.95 -4.89 3.24
C PRO A 103 21.58 -4.19 3.18
N ASP A 104 20.80 -4.27 4.26
CA ASP A 104 19.43 -3.76 4.31
C ASP A 104 19.26 -2.51 5.18
N LEU A 105 20.35 -1.95 5.72
CA LEU A 105 20.30 -0.75 6.56
C LEU A 105 20.65 0.51 5.75
N TYR A 106 19.73 0.87 4.87
CA TYR A 106 19.82 2.09 4.07
C TYR A 106 18.51 2.87 4.19
N ILE A 107 18.56 4.08 4.73
CA ILE A 107 17.35 4.88 4.93
C ILE A 107 16.97 5.57 3.62
N LEU A 108 15.77 5.21 3.16
CA LEU A 108 15.07 5.65 1.94
C LEU A 108 15.52 4.97 0.64
N LYS A 109 15.10 3.71 0.51
CA LYS A 109 14.96 3.05 -0.79
C LYS A 109 13.58 3.33 -1.39
N TYR A 110 13.36 2.89 -2.63
CA TYR A 110 12.05 2.92 -3.27
C TYR A 110 11.00 2.18 -2.43
N ASP A 111 11.40 1.12 -1.76
CA ASP A 111 10.60 0.35 -0.80
C ASP A 111 9.93 1.24 0.26
N GLN A 112 10.75 1.95 1.04
CA GLN A 112 10.27 2.85 2.08
C GLN A 112 9.37 3.99 1.52
N LEU A 113 9.57 4.42 0.27
CA LEU A 113 8.68 5.39 -0.38
C LEU A 113 7.31 4.78 -0.70
N VAL A 114 7.26 3.56 -1.26
CA VAL A 114 6.01 2.85 -1.55
C VAL A 114 5.26 2.57 -0.26
N HIS A 115 5.95 2.15 0.79
CA HIS A 115 5.41 1.93 2.13
C HIS A 115 4.79 3.20 2.73
N LEU A 116 5.51 4.32 2.69
CA LEU A 116 4.99 5.61 3.14
C LEU A 116 3.72 6.03 2.39
N LEU A 117 3.71 5.93 1.06
CA LEU A 117 2.55 6.31 0.25
C LEU A 117 1.39 5.33 0.43
N GLY A 118 1.67 4.03 0.37
CA GLY A 118 0.70 2.94 0.46
C GLY A 118 -0.07 2.97 1.78
N PHE A 119 0.62 3.06 2.90
CA PHE A 119 -0.03 3.08 4.21
C PHE A 119 -0.61 4.45 4.57
N GLY A 120 -0.11 5.54 3.96
CA GLY A 120 -0.81 6.82 3.93
C GLY A 120 -2.18 6.70 3.27
N VAL A 121 -2.25 6.09 2.09
CA VAL A 121 -3.51 5.84 1.35
C VAL A 121 -4.43 4.88 2.13
N ALA A 122 -3.87 3.83 2.74
CA ALA A 122 -4.64 2.92 3.59
C ALA A 122 -5.27 3.66 4.79
N ALA A 123 -4.53 4.56 5.45
CA ALA A 123 -5.07 5.38 6.53
C ALA A 123 -6.22 6.26 6.07
N LEU A 124 -6.13 6.86 4.87
CA LEU A 124 -7.23 7.62 4.28
C LEU A 124 -8.46 6.75 3.99
N ALA A 125 -8.26 5.50 3.54
CA ALA A 125 -9.34 4.54 3.34
C ALA A 125 -10.03 4.17 4.66
N PHE A 126 -9.27 3.84 5.71
CA PHE A 126 -9.84 3.57 7.03
C PHE A 126 -10.54 4.79 7.62
N ARG A 127 -10.00 5.99 7.44
CA ARG A 127 -10.68 7.24 7.82
C ARG A 127 -12.02 7.37 7.12
N TYR A 128 -12.07 7.11 5.81
CA TYR A 128 -13.32 7.14 5.05
C TYR A 128 -14.34 6.12 5.56
N PHE A 129 -13.91 4.88 5.81
CA PHE A 129 -14.79 3.86 6.39
C PHE A 129 -15.31 4.27 7.76
N LEU A 130 -14.47 4.82 8.65
CA LEU A 130 -14.89 5.32 9.96
C LEU A 130 -15.87 6.48 9.88
N MET A 131 -15.71 7.41 8.93
CA MET A 131 -16.69 8.47 8.71
C MET A 131 -18.07 7.91 8.31
N ARG A 132 -18.10 6.77 7.61
CA ARG A 132 -19.33 6.15 7.14
C ARG A 132 -19.99 5.27 8.19
N SER A 133 -19.21 4.45 8.90
CA SER A 133 -19.69 3.47 9.87
C SER A 133 -19.87 4.05 11.28
N ALA A 134 -19.13 5.10 11.63
CA ALA A 134 -19.18 5.76 12.93
C ALA A 134 -19.23 7.30 12.78
N PRO A 135 -20.29 7.87 12.18
CA PRO A 135 -20.37 9.30 11.85
C PRO A 135 -20.34 10.24 13.07
N SER A 136 -20.70 9.75 14.25
CA SER A 136 -20.62 10.49 15.52
C SER A 136 -19.20 10.58 16.09
N LEU A 137 -18.24 9.83 15.53
CA LEU A 137 -16.86 9.80 16.02
C LEU A 137 -16.16 11.13 15.74
N ARG A 138 -15.68 11.76 16.82
CA ARG A 138 -14.95 13.04 16.75
C ARG A 138 -13.64 12.89 15.96
N ALA A 139 -13.14 14.02 15.45
CA ALA A 139 -11.98 14.06 14.55
C ALA A 139 -10.72 13.39 15.12
N LEU A 140 -10.36 13.68 16.37
CA LEU A 140 -9.13 13.14 16.97
C LEU A 140 -9.18 11.61 17.16
N PRO A 141 -10.20 11.02 17.82
CA PRO A 141 -10.34 9.56 17.88
C PRO A 141 -10.41 8.89 16.51
N ARG A 142 -11.12 9.50 15.54
CA ARG A 142 -11.20 8.97 14.17
C ARG A 142 -9.85 8.93 13.48
N ALA A 143 -9.08 10.02 13.58
CA ALA A 143 -7.71 10.10 13.06
C ALA A 143 -6.83 9.01 13.71
N PHE A 144 -6.88 8.89 15.03
CA PHE A 144 -6.11 7.89 15.77
C PHE A 144 -6.43 6.45 15.33
N PHE A 145 -7.71 6.08 15.25
CA PHE A 145 -8.10 4.73 14.82
C PHE A 145 -7.80 4.46 13.35
N ALA A 146 -7.89 5.47 12.47
CA ALA A 146 -7.50 5.32 11.08
C ALA A 146 -6.00 5.02 10.92
N ILE A 147 -5.15 5.70 11.70
CA ILE A 147 -3.71 5.45 11.75
C ILE A 147 -3.44 4.03 12.28
N LEU A 148 -4.03 3.66 13.40
CA LEU A 148 -3.85 2.32 13.98
C LEU A 148 -4.31 1.20 13.05
N ALA A 149 -5.43 1.39 12.34
CA ALA A 149 -5.91 0.40 11.39
C ALA A 149 -4.95 0.23 10.20
N ALA A 150 -4.39 1.33 9.68
CA ALA A 150 -3.40 1.28 8.61
C ALA A 150 -2.10 0.59 9.04
N VAL A 151 -1.59 0.92 10.23
CA VAL A 151 -0.38 0.30 10.79
C VAL A 151 -0.64 -1.17 11.13
N GLY A 152 -1.84 -1.52 11.62
CA GLY A 152 -2.22 -2.90 11.85
C GLY A 152 -2.25 -3.72 10.55
N LEU A 153 -2.80 -3.15 9.47
CA LEU A 153 -2.74 -3.75 8.14
C LEU A 153 -1.29 -3.89 7.66
N SER A 154 -0.41 -2.94 8.00
CA SER A 154 0.99 -3.00 7.60
C SER A 154 1.73 -4.15 8.25
N VAL A 155 1.46 -4.43 9.52
CA VAL A 155 2.04 -5.59 10.21
C VAL A 155 1.64 -6.90 9.52
N VAL A 156 0.41 -7.00 8.97
CA VAL A 156 0.00 -8.18 8.19
C VAL A 156 0.84 -8.33 6.92
N ASN A 157 1.20 -7.22 6.26
CA ASN A 157 2.12 -7.23 5.12
C ASN A 157 3.52 -7.74 5.54
N GLU A 158 4.09 -7.16 6.58
CA GLU A 158 5.44 -7.55 7.07
C GLU A 158 5.50 -9.01 7.54
N ILE A 159 4.41 -9.54 8.12
CA ILE A 159 4.32 -10.96 8.47
C ILE A 159 4.39 -11.83 7.22
N SER A 160 3.75 -11.43 6.11
CA SER A 160 3.83 -12.15 4.84
C SER A 160 5.26 -12.16 4.28
N GLU A 161 5.98 -11.04 4.40
CA GLU A 161 7.39 -10.97 3.99
C GLU A 161 8.30 -11.80 4.89
N LEU A 162 8.06 -11.79 6.20
CA LEU A 162 8.77 -12.68 7.13
C LEU A 162 8.53 -14.15 6.79
N ILE A 163 7.31 -14.53 6.41
CA ILE A 163 7.02 -15.90 5.94
C ILE A 163 7.84 -16.21 4.68
N ALA A 164 7.96 -15.27 3.73
CA ALA A 164 8.80 -15.47 2.54
C ALA A 164 10.26 -15.77 2.92
N ILE A 165 10.84 -15.01 3.84
CA ILE A 165 12.21 -15.23 4.35
C ILE A 165 12.37 -16.63 4.96
N LEU A 166 11.35 -17.15 5.63
CA LEU A 166 11.38 -18.48 6.24
C LEU A 166 11.21 -19.61 5.21
N LEU A 167 10.60 -19.35 4.05
CA LEU A 167 10.30 -20.34 3.03
C LEU A 167 11.34 -20.41 1.91
N PHE A 168 12.05 -19.32 1.62
CA PHE A 168 12.96 -19.21 0.48
C PHE A 168 14.40 -18.94 0.94
N GLU A 169 15.37 -19.57 0.27
CA GLU A 169 16.80 -19.45 0.64
C GLU A 169 17.38 -18.05 0.39
N ARG A 170 16.78 -17.29 -0.52
CA ARG A 170 17.14 -15.90 -0.84
C ARG A 170 15.88 -15.11 -1.07
N THR A 171 15.79 -13.95 -0.43
CA THR A 171 14.75 -12.96 -0.70
C THR A 171 15.38 -11.62 -1.05
N ASN A 172 14.74 -10.88 -1.96
CA ASN A 172 15.14 -9.55 -2.37
C ASN A 172 14.53 -8.44 -1.49
N VAL A 173 13.52 -8.79 -0.69
CA VAL A 173 12.80 -7.90 0.22
C VAL A 173 12.76 -8.49 1.63
N GLY A 174 12.64 -7.62 2.63
CA GLY A 174 12.58 -7.99 4.03
C GLY A 174 13.95 -8.01 4.73
N GLY A 175 14.08 -8.82 5.77
CA GLY A 175 15.20 -8.78 6.71
C GLY A 175 14.94 -7.83 7.88
N TYR A 176 15.71 -7.98 8.95
CA TYR A 176 15.43 -7.28 10.22
C TYR A 176 15.42 -5.76 10.06
N TYR A 177 16.42 -5.18 9.37
CA TYR A 177 16.50 -3.73 9.20
C TYR A 177 15.45 -3.21 8.22
N ASN A 178 15.17 -3.92 7.12
CA ASN A 178 14.11 -3.51 6.19
C ASN A 178 12.76 -3.48 6.90
N LEU A 179 12.38 -4.58 7.56
CA LEU A 179 11.10 -4.70 8.27
C LEU A 179 10.89 -3.53 9.26
N ILE A 180 11.91 -3.19 10.04
CA ILE A 180 11.80 -2.09 11.00
C ILE A 180 11.69 -0.73 10.29
N LEU A 181 12.42 -0.53 9.20
CA LEU A 181 12.30 0.68 8.37
C LEU A 181 10.91 0.76 7.74
N ASP A 182 10.39 -0.32 7.17
CA ASP A 182 9.08 -0.36 6.54
C ASP A 182 8.00 -0.05 7.56
N LEU A 183 7.99 -0.67 8.73
CA LEU A 183 7.08 -0.31 9.82
C LEU A 183 7.15 1.17 10.20
N ALA A 184 8.35 1.76 10.25
CA ALA A 184 8.52 3.17 10.54
C ALA A 184 7.94 4.06 9.42
N PHE A 185 8.22 3.76 8.15
CA PHE A 185 7.69 4.51 7.02
C PHE A 185 6.18 4.33 6.85
N ASN A 186 5.64 3.15 7.16
CA ASN A 186 4.21 2.86 7.22
C ASN A 186 3.52 3.78 8.24
N PHE A 187 4.09 3.88 9.44
CA PHE A 187 3.58 4.73 10.51
C PHE A 187 3.65 6.22 10.17
N ILE A 188 4.80 6.67 9.65
CA ILE A 188 5.00 8.06 9.21
C ILE A 188 4.01 8.42 8.10
N GLY A 189 3.86 7.55 7.09
CA GLY A 189 2.91 7.74 5.99
C GLY A 189 1.47 7.89 6.47
N ALA A 190 1.03 7.01 7.37
CA ALA A 190 -0.30 7.07 7.97
C ALA A 190 -0.52 8.37 8.75
N ILE A 191 0.44 8.82 9.57
CA ILE A 191 0.35 10.08 10.31
C ILE A 191 0.26 11.26 9.35
N LEU A 192 1.17 11.35 8.37
CA LEU A 192 1.24 12.49 7.45
C LEU A 192 -0.04 12.62 6.65
N ALA A 193 -0.55 11.52 6.06
CA ALA A 193 -1.76 11.55 5.25
C ALA A 193 -2.98 12.04 6.07
N ILE A 194 -3.13 11.54 7.30
CA ILE A 194 -4.23 11.92 8.19
C ILE A 194 -4.09 13.37 8.66
N ALA A 195 -2.88 13.79 9.06
CA ALA A 195 -2.61 15.15 9.50
C ALA A 195 -2.91 16.18 8.38
N ILE A 196 -2.49 15.88 7.15
CA ILE A 196 -2.76 16.73 5.98
C ILE A 196 -4.27 16.87 5.76
N VAL A 197 -5.01 15.74 5.68
CA VAL A 197 -6.44 15.78 5.40
C VAL A 197 -7.24 16.45 6.50
N GLU A 198 -6.96 16.16 7.78
CA GLU A 198 -7.64 16.80 8.90
C GLU A 198 -7.32 18.30 8.98
N THR A 199 -6.12 18.73 8.61
CA THR A 199 -5.74 20.15 8.54
C THR A 199 -6.49 20.87 7.41
N VAL A 200 -6.49 20.29 6.21
CA VAL A 200 -7.20 20.85 5.05
C VAL A 200 -8.70 20.97 5.33
N GLU A 201 -9.32 19.96 5.95
CA GLU A 201 -10.74 20.02 6.32
C GLU A 201 -11.04 21.09 7.37
N ARG A 202 -10.14 21.30 8.34
CA ARG A 202 -10.29 22.38 9.33
C ARG A 202 -10.21 23.75 8.67
N LEU A 203 -9.28 23.94 7.73
CA LEU A 203 -9.14 25.22 7.01
C LEU A 203 -10.37 25.53 6.16
N LYS A 204 -10.97 24.53 5.50
CA LYS A 204 -12.22 24.69 4.73
C LYS A 204 -13.45 25.02 5.58
N LYS A 205 -13.42 24.72 6.89
CA LYS A 205 -14.52 24.97 7.84
C LYS A 205 -14.39 26.30 8.59
N ARG A 206 -13.27 27.02 8.43
CA ARG A 206 -13.12 28.36 9.00
C ARG A 206 -13.94 29.34 8.15
N PRO A 207 -14.83 30.15 8.77
CA PRO A 207 -15.64 31.15 8.07
C PRO A 207 -14.77 32.26 7.45
#